data_AF-A0AAN9HV66-F1
#
_entry.id   AF-A0AAN9HV66-F1
#
_cell.length_a   1.000
_cell.length_b   1.000
_cell.length_c   1.000
_cell.angle_alpha   90.00
_cell.angle_beta   90.00
_cell.angle_gamma   90.00
#
_symmetry.space_group_name_H-M   'P 1'
#
loop_
_entity.id
_entity.type
_entity.pdbx_description
1 polymer ?
#
loop_
_entity_poly.entity_id
_entity_poly.type
_entity_poly.pdbx_seq_one_letter_code
_entity_poly.pdbx_strand_id
1 'polypeptide(L)'
;MLWDLKQWFHINLFTSIGTFSRHDWPILFIVALEHFWYRKKKLVFKNEGVSLVGPVKMIQMYSKEICRALQTSDPVILSSIQNRVFSISWKPLEEAWFKLNTDGSFFTESEFAACEGIIRDHIGSFVSAFSCRLGNCSITHTELWVILHGLRLAFGRGLHKVVVKSDSQVAIHFL
;
A
#
# COMPACT_ATOMS: atom_id res chain seq x y z
N MET A 1 -18.17 -10.70 -11.22
CA MET A 1 -17.27 -10.02 -12.17
C MET A 1 -16.25 -9.23 -11.36
N LEU A 2 -15.15 -9.87 -10.97
CA LEU A 2 -14.05 -9.21 -10.27
C LEU A 2 -13.24 -8.47 -11.34
N TRP A 3 -13.28 -7.15 -11.32
CA TRP A 3 -12.37 -6.35 -12.13
C TRP A 3 -10.93 -6.70 -11.73
N ASP A 4 -10.06 -6.99 -12.71
CA ASP A 4 -8.62 -7.08 -12.44
C ASP A 4 -8.15 -5.71 -11.96
N LEU A 5 -7.67 -5.64 -10.72
CA LEU A 5 -7.18 -4.42 -10.10
C LEU A 5 -6.10 -3.76 -10.96
N LYS A 6 -5.24 -4.56 -11.62
CA LYS A 6 -4.22 -4.05 -12.54
C LYS A 6 -4.86 -3.35 -13.74
N GLN A 7 -5.85 -3.98 -14.35
CA GLN A 7 -6.60 -3.42 -15.46
C GLN A 7 -7.32 -2.13 -15.06
N TRP A 8 -7.92 -2.10 -13.87
CA TRP A 8 -8.59 -0.92 -13.34
C TRP A 8 -7.63 0.25 -13.12
N PHE A 9 -6.47 0.02 -12.50
CA PHE A 9 -5.43 1.04 -12.38
C PHE A 9 -4.93 1.51 -13.74
N HIS A 10 -4.68 0.59 -14.67
CA HIS A 10 -4.19 0.92 -16.00
C HIS A 10 -5.16 1.84 -16.75
N ILE A 11 -6.46 1.53 -16.72
CA ILE A 11 -7.49 2.37 -17.34
C ILE A 11 -7.44 3.78 -16.73
N ASN A 12 -7.45 3.90 -15.41
CA ASN A 12 -7.53 5.21 -14.77
C ASN A 12 -6.24 6.04 -14.86
N LEU A 13 -5.07 5.40 -15.01
CA LEU A 13 -3.78 6.08 -15.08
C LEU A 13 -3.34 6.43 -16.50
N PHE A 14 -3.80 5.69 -17.52
CA PHE A 14 -3.29 5.83 -18.89
C PHE A 14 -4.35 6.17 -19.95
N THR A 15 -5.63 6.17 -19.58
CA THR A 15 -6.73 6.52 -20.50
C THR A 15 -7.46 7.79 -20.06
N SER A 16 -8.02 8.52 -21.02
CA SER A 16 -8.95 9.63 -20.77
C SER A 16 -10.35 9.08 -20.54
N ILE A 17 -10.99 9.45 -19.44
CA ILE A 17 -12.38 9.08 -19.14
C ILE A 17 -13.25 10.35 -19.14
N GLY A 18 -14.30 10.38 -19.98
CA GLY A 18 -15.26 11.47 -20.04
C GLY A 18 -14.71 12.75 -20.71
N THR A 19 -15.04 13.92 -20.15
CA THR A 19 -14.68 15.25 -20.70
C THR A 19 -13.31 15.75 -20.22
N PHE A 20 -12.60 15.00 -19.39
CA PHE A 20 -11.28 15.38 -18.89
C PHE A 20 -10.20 15.08 -19.94
N SER A 21 -9.22 15.98 -20.07
CA SER A 21 -8.09 15.74 -20.95
C SER A 21 -7.31 14.49 -20.51
N ARG A 22 -6.57 13.88 -21.44
CA ARG A 22 -5.70 12.72 -21.17
C ARG A 22 -4.68 12.96 -20.06
N HIS A 23 -4.37 14.23 -19.76
CA HIS A 23 -3.37 14.62 -18.76
C HIS A 23 -3.98 14.96 -17.40
N ASP A 24 -5.23 15.44 -17.35
CA ASP A 24 -5.86 15.90 -16.10
C ASP A 24 -6.49 14.75 -15.31
N TRP A 25 -7.07 13.76 -16.00
CA TRP A 25 -7.75 12.64 -15.34
C TRP A 25 -6.83 11.78 -14.46
N PRO A 26 -5.64 11.35 -14.91
CA PRO A 26 -4.74 10.54 -14.08
C PRO A 26 -4.31 11.27 -12.80
N ILE A 27 -4.07 12.58 -12.88
CA ILE A 27 -3.69 13.41 -11.72
C ILE A 27 -4.86 13.49 -10.75
N LEU A 28 -6.08 13.77 -11.24
CA LEU A 28 -7.28 13.79 -10.42
C LEU A 28 -7.52 12.44 -9.72
N PHE A 29 -7.36 11.35 -10.47
CA PHE A 29 -7.53 9.99 -9.97
C PHE A 29 -6.54 9.65 -8.85
N ILE A 30 -5.24 9.95 -9.02
CA ILE A 30 -4.21 9.71 -8.00
C ILE A 30 -4.49 10.54 -6.74
N VAL A 31 -4.76 11.84 -6.90
CA VAL A 31 -5.06 12.74 -5.76
C VAL A 31 -6.30 12.27 -5.01
N ALA A 32 -7.34 11.81 -5.73
CA ALA A 32 -8.53 11.25 -5.12
C ALA A 32 -8.24 9.98 -4.33
N LEU A 33 -7.47 9.04 -4.90
CA LEU A 33 -7.05 7.82 -4.21
C LEU A 33 -6.27 8.10 -2.94
N GLU A 34 -5.31 9.02 -2.99
CA GLU A 34 -4.53 9.45 -1.83
C GLU A 34 -5.44 10.02 -0.74
N HIS A 35 -6.37 10.92 -1.10
CA HIS A 35 -7.33 11.48 -0.16
C HIS A 35 -8.25 10.42 0.43
N PHE A 36 -8.75 9.47 -0.36
CA PHE A 36 -9.57 8.37 0.16
C PHE A 36 -8.79 7.48 1.12
N TRP A 37 -7.56 7.12 0.77
CA TRP A 37 -6.67 6.36 1.63
C TRP A 37 -6.40 7.08 2.95
N TYR A 38 -5.98 8.36 2.89
CA TYR A 38 -5.69 9.17 4.07
C TYR A 38 -6.89 9.30 5.01
N ARG A 39 -8.09 9.47 4.46
CA ARG A 39 -9.31 9.59 5.25
C ARG A 39 -9.70 8.27 5.90
N LYS A 40 -9.56 7.16 5.17
CA LYS A 40 -9.72 5.82 5.76
C LYS A 40 -8.71 5.61 6.89
N LYS A 41 -7.45 6.00 6.70
CA LYS A 41 -6.41 5.95 7.74
C LYS A 41 -6.81 6.76 8.97
N LYS A 42 -7.25 8.02 8.81
CA LYS A 42 -7.72 8.84 9.95
C LYS A 42 -8.90 8.21 10.70
N LEU A 43 -9.89 7.70 9.97
CA LEU A 43 -11.05 7.05 10.59
C LEU A 43 -10.62 5.82 11.40
N VAL A 44 -9.77 4.97 10.83
CA VAL A 44 -9.33 3.71 11.45
C VAL A 44 -8.42 3.94 12.66
N PHE A 45 -7.46 4.86 12.56
CA PHE A 45 -6.41 5.01 13.58
C PHE A 45 -6.61 6.17 14.56
N LYS A 46 -7.45 7.17 14.24
CA LYS A 46 -7.70 8.33 15.10
C LYS A 46 -9.15 8.47 15.54
N ASN A 47 -10.04 7.62 15.03
CA ASN A 47 -11.50 7.70 15.26
C ASN A 47 -12.09 9.10 14.99
N GLU A 48 -11.42 9.90 14.16
CA GLU A 48 -11.87 11.23 13.75
C GLU A 48 -12.92 11.07 12.65
N GLY A 49 -14.16 11.47 12.94
CA GLY A 49 -15.21 11.59 11.92
C GLY A 49 -14.81 12.63 10.87
N VAL A 50 -14.40 12.19 9.68
CA VAL A 50 -13.92 13.13 8.66
C VAL A 50 -15.12 13.80 7.98
N SER A 51 -15.29 15.11 8.21
CA SER A 51 -16.32 15.95 7.57
C SER A 51 -16.46 15.65 6.07
N LEU A 52 -17.69 15.42 5.60
CA LEU A 52 -18.02 15.18 4.19
C LEU A 52 -17.99 16.47 3.34
N VAL A 53 -17.98 17.64 3.98
CA VAL A 53 -18.00 18.95 3.31
C VAL A 53 -16.58 19.38 2.99
N GLY A 54 -16.27 19.61 1.72
CA GLY A 54 -14.96 20.09 1.26
C GLY A 54 -14.01 19.13 0.49
N PRO A 55 -14.08 17.78 0.58
CA PRO A 55 -13.10 16.88 -0.03
C PRO A 55 -13.03 16.98 -1.55
N VAL A 56 -14.18 17.13 -2.21
CA VAL A 56 -14.23 17.29 -3.67
C VAL A 56 -13.52 18.57 -4.07
N LYS A 57 -13.73 19.67 -3.35
CA LYS A 57 -13.04 20.94 -3.58
C LYS A 57 -11.54 20.81 -3.33
N MET A 58 -11.12 20.14 -2.25
CA MET A 58 -9.70 19.90 -1.95
C MET A 58 -9.02 19.07 -3.02
N ILE A 59 -9.62 17.95 -3.43
CA ILE A 59 -9.12 17.09 -4.51
C ILE A 59 -8.97 17.93 -5.80
N GLN A 60 -10.01 18.67 -6.18
CA GLN A 60 -9.95 19.54 -7.36
C GLN A 60 -8.87 20.62 -7.25
N MET A 61 -8.70 21.26 -6.09
CA MET A 61 -7.67 22.26 -5.86
C MET A 61 -6.27 21.66 -5.97
N TYR A 62 -5.99 20.56 -5.27
CA TYR A 62 -4.70 19.88 -5.33
C TYR A 62 -4.38 19.40 -6.74
N SER A 63 -5.34 18.84 -7.46
CA SER A 63 -5.13 18.42 -8.85
C SER A 63 -4.78 19.59 -9.76
N LYS A 64 -5.48 20.74 -9.63
CA LYS A 64 -5.18 21.95 -10.40
C LYS A 64 -3.79 22.49 -10.09
N GLU A 65 -3.39 22.48 -8.83
CA GLU A 65 -2.07 22.94 -8.40
C GLU A 65 -0.95 22.05 -8.95
N ILE A 66 -1.13 20.73 -8.96
CA ILE A 66 -0.19 19.78 -9.57
C ILE A 66 -0.13 20.01 -11.08
N CYS A 67 -1.27 20.11 -11.77
CA CYS A 67 -1.30 20.39 -13.22
C CYS A 67 -0.58 21.70 -13.55
N ARG A 68 -0.83 22.77 -12.79
CA ARG A 68 -0.18 24.08 -12.94
C ARG A 68 1.33 23.98 -12.75
N ALA A 69 1.77 23.32 -11.67
CA ALA A 69 3.18 23.12 -11.40
C ALA A 69 3.89 22.36 -12.53
N LEU A 70 3.25 21.32 -13.09
CA LEU A 70 3.79 20.55 -14.21
C LEU A 70 3.88 21.40 -15.50
N GLN A 71 2.92 22.30 -15.75
CA GLN A 71 2.93 23.20 -16.92
C GLN A 71 3.98 24.31 -16.81
N THR A 72 4.26 24.80 -15.59
CA THR A 72 5.26 25.84 -15.35
C THR A 72 6.67 25.28 -15.09
N SER A 73 6.82 23.96 -15.02
CA SER A 73 8.10 23.32 -14.76
C SER A 73 9.02 23.41 -15.98
N ASP A 74 10.31 23.66 -15.72
CA ASP A 74 11.35 23.63 -16.75
C ASP A 74 11.35 22.25 -17.45
N PRO A 75 11.42 22.19 -18.80
CA PRO A 75 11.54 20.93 -19.55
C PRO A 75 12.68 20.01 -19.06
N VAL A 76 13.75 20.58 -18.50
CA VAL A 76 14.86 19.85 -17.87
C VAL A 76 14.40 19.13 -16.59
N ILE A 77 13.53 19.75 -15.79
CA ILE A 77 12.96 19.13 -14.59
C ILE A 77 12.01 17.99 -14.98
N LEU A 78 11.13 18.22 -15.96
CA LEU A 78 10.19 17.18 -16.42
C LEU A 78 10.90 15.96 -17.02
N SER A 79 11.97 16.18 -17.80
CA SER A 79 12.79 15.08 -18.33
C SER A 79 13.56 14.35 -17.23
N SER A 80 14.02 15.04 -16.19
CA SER A 80 14.62 14.40 -15.01
C SER A 80 13.63 13.56 -14.20
N ILE A 81 12.36 13.99 -14.09
CA ILE A 81 11.30 13.22 -13.44
C ILE A 81 10.96 11.98 -14.27
N GLN A 82 10.80 12.11 -15.59
CA GLN A 82 10.59 10.96 -16.49
C GLN A 82 11.75 9.97 -16.41
N ASN A 83 13.00 10.43 -16.37
CA ASN A 83 14.18 9.58 -16.22
C ASN A 83 14.30 8.94 -14.83
N ARG A 84 13.58 9.44 -13.82
CA ARG A 84 13.49 8.87 -12.47
C ARG A 84 12.24 8.01 -12.26
N VAL A 85 11.37 7.85 -13.27
CA VAL A 85 10.31 6.85 -13.21
C VAL A 85 10.97 5.47 -13.33
N PHE A 86 11.41 4.94 -12.20
CA PHE A 86 11.86 3.57 -12.12
C PHE A 86 10.69 2.66 -12.48
N SER A 87 10.93 1.72 -13.39
CA SER A 87 10.00 0.59 -13.58
C SER A 87 10.06 -0.27 -12.31
N ILE A 88 9.27 0.11 -11.31
CA ILE A 88 9.05 -0.68 -10.10
C ILE A 88 8.09 -1.79 -10.51
N SER A 89 8.64 -2.85 -11.10
CA SER A 89 7.89 -4.07 -11.38
C SER A 89 8.09 -5.05 -10.24
N TRP A 90 7.00 -5.70 -9.83
CA TRP A 90 7.10 -6.80 -8.89
C TRP A 90 7.84 -7.96 -9.57
N LYS A 91 8.99 -8.36 -9.02
CA LYS A 91 9.68 -9.55 -9.48
C LYS A 91 9.01 -10.80 -8.88
N PRO A 92 8.48 -11.72 -9.71
CA PRO A 92 7.96 -12.99 -9.24
C PRO A 92 9.04 -13.80 -8.52
N LEU A 93 8.59 -14.61 -7.55
CA LEU A 93 9.47 -15.60 -6.93
C LEU A 93 9.63 -16.78 -7.90
N GLU A 94 10.62 -17.62 -7.63
CA GLU A 94 10.70 -18.92 -8.28
C GLU A 94 9.45 -19.77 -8.00
N GLU A 95 9.14 -20.69 -8.90
CA GLU A 95 8.00 -21.59 -8.74
C GLU A 95 8.07 -22.37 -7.42
N ALA A 96 6.90 -22.66 -6.84
CA ALA A 96 6.72 -23.27 -5.52
C ALA A 96 7.16 -22.42 -4.30
N TRP A 97 7.66 -21.19 -4.48
CA TRP A 97 7.88 -20.27 -3.37
C TRP A 97 6.66 -19.42 -3.05
N PHE A 98 6.52 -19.10 -1.77
CA PHE A 98 5.50 -18.23 -1.23
C PHE A 98 6.13 -17.00 -0.59
N LYS A 99 5.45 -15.87 -0.68
CA LYS A 99 5.85 -14.61 -0.05
C LYS A 99 4.96 -14.34 1.14
N LEU A 100 5.53 -14.26 2.34
CA LEU A 100 4.85 -13.81 3.55
C LEU A 100 5.24 -12.34 3.79
N ASN A 101 4.32 -11.42 3.51
CA ASN A 101 4.45 -10.02 3.90
C ASN A 101 3.83 -9.83 5.29
N THR A 102 4.52 -9.12 6.17
CA THR A 102 4.15 -8.90 7.57
C THR A 102 4.22 -7.43 7.91
N ASP A 103 3.27 -6.94 8.72
CA ASP A 103 3.24 -5.59 9.26
C ASP A 103 2.76 -5.63 10.72
N GLY A 104 3.55 -5.05 11.61
CA GLY A 104 3.24 -4.88 13.02
C GLY A 104 2.86 -3.43 13.32
N SER A 105 1.78 -3.22 14.05
CA SER A 105 1.40 -1.88 14.53
C SER A 105 1.35 -1.82 16.05
N PHE A 106 1.82 -0.70 16.60
CA PHE A 106 1.74 -0.39 18.02
C PHE A 106 1.14 1.00 18.20
N PHE A 107 0.09 1.09 19.02
CA PHE A 107 -0.57 2.34 19.37
C PHE A 107 -0.18 2.75 20.79
N THR A 108 0.60 3.82 20.89
CA THR A 108 1.24 4.27 22.13
C THR A 108 0.25 4.71 23.20
N GLU A 109 -0.87 5.36 22.84
CA GLU A 109 -1.81 5.94 23.81
C GLU A 109 -2.57 4.89 24.62
N SER A 110 -2.80 3.72 24.03
CA SER A 110 -3.53 2.63 24.67
C SER A 110 -2.66 1.39 24.90
N GLU A 111 -1.36 1.49 24.65
CA GLU A 111 -0.39 0.38 24.73
C GLU A 111 -0.88 -0.90 24.02
N PHE A 112 -1.54 -0.75 22.86
CA PHE A 112 -2.08 -1.88 22.12
C PHE A 112 -1.29 -2.14 20.85
N ALA A 113 -0.90 -3.40 20.68
CA ALA A 113 -0.27 -3.93 19.50
C ALA A 113 -1.24 -4.76 18.67
N ALA A 114 -1.14 -4.61 17.35
CA ALA A 114 -1.83 -5.40 16.37
C ALA A 114 -0.86 -5.88 15.29
N CYS A 115 -1.27 -6.93 14.62
CA CYS A 115 -0.41 -7.80 13.84
C CYS A 115 -1.17 -8.15 12.56
N GLU A 116 -0.54 -8.05 11.39
CA GLU A 116 -1.15 -8.54 10.16
C GLU A 116 -0.13 -9.14 9.20
N GLY A 117 -0.60 -10.08 8.37
CA GLY A 117 0.24 -10.64 7.34
C GLY A 117 -0.56 -11.27 6.21
N ILE A 118 0.07 -11.32 5.04
CA ILE A 118 -0.50 -11.87 3.82
C ILE A 118 0.52 -12.80 3.16
N ILE A 119 0.05 -14.00 2.81
CA ILE A 119 0.79 -14.99 2.04
C ILE A 119 0.31 -14.95 0.60
N ARG A 120 1.27 -14.84 -0.31
CA ARG A 120 1.04 -14.89 -1.77
C ARG A 120 1.91 -15.97 -2.40
N ASP A 121 1.47 -16.53 -3.51
CA ASP A 121 2.28 -17.47 -4.29
C ASP A 121 3.34 -16.76 -5.15
N HIS A 122 4.07 -17.55 -5.95
CA HIS A 122 5.14 -17.10 -6.83
C HIS A 122 4.70 -16.17 -7.97
N ILE A 123 3.41 -16.17 -8.35
CA ILE A 123 2.83 -15.22 -9.33
C ILE A 123 2.13 -14.04 -8.66
N GLY A 124 2.09 -14.02 -7.32
CA GLY A 124 1.53 -12.94 -6.52
C GLY A 124 0.05 -13.13 -6.20
N SER A 125 -0.53 -14.28 -6.50
CA SER A 125 -1.92 -14.61 -6.14
C SER A 125 -2.06 -14.74 -4.64
N PHE A 126 -3.22 -14.34 -4.14
CA PHE A 126 -3.57 -14.50 -2.73
C PHE A 126 -3.68 -15.98 -2.34
N VAL A 127 -3.05 -16.35 -1.22
CA VAL A 127 -3.13 -17.71 -0.65
C VAL A 127 -3.82 -17.68 0.72
N SER A 128 -3.39 -16.79 1.61
CA SER A 128 -3.99 -16.60 2.94
C SER A 128 -3.63 -15.23 3.50
N ALA A 129 -4.40 -14.75 4.48
CA ALA A 129 -4.02 -13.62 5.32
C ALA A 129 -4.44 -13.87 6.77
N PHE A 130 -3.89 -13.09 7.69
CA PHE A 130 -4.29 -13.05 9.09
C PHE A 130 -4.19 -11.62 9.63
N SER A 131 -4.98 -11.36 10.66
CA SER A 131 -4.87 -10.16 11.49
C SER A 131 -5.13 -10.55 12.94
N CYS A 132 -4.31 -10.10 13.87
CA CYS A 132 -4.43 -10.44 15.28
C CYS A 132 -4.16 -9.23 16.19
N ARG A 133 -4.81 -9.20 17.36
CA ARG A 133 -4.43 -8.27 18.44
C ARG A 133 -3.48 -8.99 19.38
N LEU A 134 -2.34 -8.37 19.68
CA LEU A 134 -1.30 -8.96 20.54
C LEU A 134 -1.37 -8.44 21.99
N GLY A 135 -2.18 -7.40 22.26
CA GLY A 135 -2.24 -6.78 23.57
C GLY A 135 -1.07 -5.83 23.78
N ASN A 136 -0.54 -5.75 25.01
CA ASN A 136 0.59 -4.88 25.33
C ASN A 136 1.92 -5.54 24.99
N CYS A 137 2.62 -5.03 23.98
CA CYS A 137 3.99 -5.40 23.66
C CYS A 137 4.70 -4.26 22.91
N SER A 138 6.04 -4.27 22.90
CA SER A 138 6.79 -3.27 22.15
C SER A 138 6.66 -3.46 20.64
N ILE A 139 6.98 -2.42 19.86
CA ILE A 139 6.96 -2.50 18.40
C ILE A 139 7.86 -3.63 17.86
N THR A 140 9.06 -3.81 18.42
CA THR A 140 9.96 -4.90 18.01
C THR A 140 9.37 -6.28 18.30
N HIS A 141 8.72 -6.45 19.46
CA HIS A 141 8.03 -7.70 19.77
C HIS A 141 6.85 -7.94 18.83
N THR A 142 6.09 -6.90 18.50
CA THR A 142 4.97 -6.96 17.56
C THR A 142 5.44 -7.51 16.21
N GLU A 143 6.49 -6.92 15.64
CA GLU A 143 7.08 -7.33 14.36
C GLU A 143 7.54 -8.80 14.38
N LEU A 144 8.28 -9.21 15.41
CA LEU A 144 8.73 -10.60 15.55
C LEU A 144 7.56 -11.58 15.71
N TRP A 145 6.53 -11.18 16.46
CA TRP A 145 5.32 -11.99 16.64
C TRP A 145 4.54 -12.16 15.34
N VAL A 146 4.42 -11.11 14.52
CA VAL A 146 3.77 -11.22 13.20
C VAL A 146 4.52 -12.22 12.33
N ILE A 147 5.85 -12.17 12.28
CA ILE A 147 6.66 -13.10 11.49
C ILE A 147 6.46 -14.53 11.98
N LEU A 148 6.55 -14.77 13.28
CA LEU A 148 6.34 -16.09 13.88
C LEU A 148 4.93 -16.63 13.58
N HIS A 149 3.91 -15.79 13.72
CA HIS A 149 2.53 -16.17 13.45
C HIS A 149 2.33 -16.54 11.98
N GLY A 150 2.86 -15.72 11.06
CA GLY A 150 2.79 -15.99 9.62
C GLY A 150 3.54 -17.26 9.21
N LEU A 151 4.71 -17.54 9.81
CA LEU A 151 5.46 -18.77 9.56
C LEU A 151 4.72 -20.01 10.06
N ARG A 152 4.12 -19.95 11.26
CA ARG A 152 3.26 -21.03 11.78
C ARG A 152 2.06 -21.28 10.88
N LEU A 153 1.44 -20.21 10.38
CA LEU A 153 0.31 -20.29 9.45
C LEU A 153 0.72 -20.95 8.12
N ALA A 154 1.90 -20.60 7.59
CA ALA A 154 2.44 -21.18 6.38
C ALA A 154 2.76 -22.68 6.58
N PHE A 155 3.41 -23.02 7.69
CA PHE A 155 3.74 -24.40 8.05
C PHE A 155 2.48 -25.27 8.20
N GLY A 156 1.46 -24.79 8.91
CA GLY A 156 0.19 -25.50 9.08
C GLY A 156 -0.59 -25.73 7.77
N ARG A 157 -0.22 -25.01 6.70
CA ARG A 157 -0.75 -25.19 5.35
C ARG A 157 0.15 -26.02 4.42
N GLY A 158 1.26 -26.58 4.92
CA GLY A 158 2.23 -27.32 4.10
C GLY A 158 3.04 -26.43 3.16
N LEU A 159 3.17 -25.13 3.44
CA LEU A 159 3.96 -24.20 2.63
C LEU A 159 5.41 -24.20 3.14
N HIS A 160 6.27 -24.98 2.48
CA HIS A 160 7.64 -25.21 2.96
C HIS A 160 8.69 -24.22 2.44
N LYS A 161 8.41 -23.51 1.35
CA LYS A 161 9.32 -22.53 0.73
C LYS A 161 8.74 -21.12 0.88
N VAL A 162 9.11 -20.42 1.95
CA VAL A 162 8.54 -19.10 2.28
C VAL A 162 9.64 -18.05 2.36
N VAL A 163 9.45 -16.93 1.65
CA VAL A 163 10.25 -15.71 1.79
C VAL A 163 9.48 -14.73 2.65
N VAL A 164 10.06 -14.35 3.80
CA VAL A 164 9.51 -13.33 4.69
C VAL A 164 9.86 -11.93 4.19
N LYS A 165 8.92 -10.99 4.29
CA LYS A 165 9.08 -9.57 4.00
C LYS A 165 8.45 -8.76 5.14
N SER A 166 9.29 -8.05 5.89
CA SER A 166 8.90 -7.05 6.89
C SER A 166 9.60 -5.73 6.54
N ASP A 167 8.98 -4.61 6.91
CA ASP A 167 9.58 -3.27 6.87
C ASP A 167 10.41 -2.97 8.13
N SER A 168 10.34 -3.83 9.15
CA SER A 168 11.18 -3.76 10.34
C SER A 168 12.54 -4.42 10.11
N GLN A 169 13.54 -3.58 9.79
CA GLN A 169 14.93 -4.02 9.65
C GLN A 169 15.45 -4.70 10.92
N VAL A 170 15.01 -4.24 12.10
CA VAL A 170 15.40 -4.83 13.39
C VAL A 170 14.88 -6.26 13.51
N ALA A 171 13.62 -6.51 13.16
CA ALA A 171 13.04 -7.84 13.20
C ALA A 171 13.70 -8.79 12.20
N ILE A 172 14.00 -8.31 10.99
CA ILE A 172 14.71 -9.09 9.96
C ILE A 172 16.13 -9.44 10.40
N HIS A 173 16.88 -8.51 11.00
CA HIS A 173 18.25 -8.77 11.45
C HIS A 173 18.31 -9.67 12.69
N PHE A 174 17.22 -9.78 13.44
CA PHE A 174 17.14 -10.66 14.60
C PHE A 174 17.00 -12.15 14.21
N LEU A 175 16.47 -12.44 13.02
CA LEU A 175 16.23 -13.79 12.47
C LEU A 175 17.45 -14.32 11.73
#